data_AF-A0A0M9AG02-F1
#
_entry.id   AF-A0A0M9AG02-F1
#
_cell.length_a   1.000
_cell.length_b   1.000
_cell.length_c   1.000
_cell.angle_alpha   90.00
_cell.angle_beta   90.00
_cell.angle_gamma   90.00
#
_symmetry.space_group_name_H-M   'P 1'
#
loop_
_entity.id
_entity.type
_entity.pdbx_description
1 polymer ?
#
loop_
_entity_poly.entity_id
_entity_poly.type
_entity_poly.pdbx_seq_one_letter_code
_entity_poly.pdbx_strand_id
1 'polypeptide(L)' 'MRLTVHLPDDLARLLKQTALNEGKSMSALTAEALDFYLRERRRRALGLKVLERAGKAQVDPKALEALEEGRRELDRP' A
#
# COMPACT_ATOMS: atom_id res chain seq x y z
N MET A 1 13.72 -17.72 -7.11
CA MET A 1 13.35 -18.56 -5.95
C MET A 1 12.21 -19.48 -6.37
N ARG A 2 12.25 -20.77 -6.01
CA ARG A 2 11.15 -21.72 -6.27
C ARG A 2 10.44 -22.02 -4.96
N LEU A 3 9.13 -21.81 -4.93
CA LEU A 3 8.27 -22.02 -3.77
C LEU A 3 7.28 -23.14 -4.11
N THR A 4 7.11 -24.10 -3.20
CA THR A 4 6.08 -25.13 -3.31
C THR A 4 5.09 -24.91 -2.18
N VAL A 5 3.83 -24.70 -2.53
CA VAL A 5 2.75 -24.40 -1.59
C VAL A 5 1.56 -25.30 -1.87
N HIS A 6 0.81 -25.62 -0.82
CA HIS A 6 -0.49 -26.23 -0.97
C HIS A 6 -1.52 -25.14 -1.30
N LEU A 7 -2.24 -25.32 -2.40
CA LEU A 7 -3.35 -24.46 -2.83
C LEU A 7 -4.63 -25.30 -2.77
N PRO A 8 -5.69 -24.84 -2.08
CA PRO A 8 -6.99 -25.49 -2.15
C PRO A 8 -7.46 -25.60 -3.60
N ASP A 9 -8.12 -26.72 -3.94
CA ASP A 9 -8.49 -27.04 -5.33
C ASP A 9 -9.34 -25.95 -6.00
N ASP A 10 -10.25 -25.33 -5.25
CA ASP A 10 -11.07 -24.22 -5.76
C ASP A 10 -10.23 -23.02 -6.16
N LEU A 11 -9.23 -22.67 -5.36
CA LEU A 11 -8.33 -21.57 -5.64
C LEU A 11 -7.39 -21.88 -6.80
N ALA A 12 -6.92 -23.13 -6.90
CA ALA A 12 -6.12 -23.59 -8.04
C ALA A 12 -6.92 -23.53 -9.35
N ARG A 13 -8.20 -23.93 -9.33
CA ARG A 13 -9.11 -23.82 -10.48
C ARG A 13 -9.34 -22.38 -10.88
N LEU A 14 -9.63 -21.50 -9.92
CA LEU A 14 -9.83 -20.07 -10.16
C LEU A 14 -8.59 -19.44 -10.79
N LEU A 15 -7.41 -19.65 -10.20
CA LEU A 15 -6.14 -19.12 -10.70
C LEU A 15 -5.88 -19.58 -12.14
N LYS A 16 -6.18 -20.84 -12.46
CA LYS A 16 -6.04 -21.39 -13.82
C LYS A 16 -6.98 -20.72 -14.82
N GLN A 17 -8.24 -20.51 -14.45
CA GLN A 17 -9.19 -19.81 -15.30
C GLN A 17 -8.79 -18.35 -15.52
N THR A 18 -8.39 -17.63 -14.47
CA THR A 18 -7.95 -16.24 -14.57
C THR A 18 -6.70 -16.11 -15.44
N ALA A 19 -5.70 -16.98 -15.24
CA ALA A 19 -4.48 -16.99 -16.05
C ALA A 19 -4.79 -17.19 -17.54
N LEU A 20 -5.70 -18.12 -17.86
CA LEU A 20 -6.16 -18.34 -19.24
C LEU A 20 -6.87 -17.11 -19.81
N ASN A 21 -7.79 -16.52 -19.06
CA ASN A 21 -8.55 -15.35 -19.49
C ASN A 21 -7.66 -14.12 -19.73
N GLU A 22 -6.59 -13.96 -18.94
CA GLU A 22 -5.63 -12.87 -19.07
C GLU A 22 -4.49 -13.18 -20.06
N GLY A 23 -4.45 -14.38 -20.64
CA GLY A 23 -3.36 -14.79 -21.53
C GLY A 23 -2.00 -14.87 -20.83
N LYS A 24 -1.98 -15.10 -19.51
CA LYS A 24 -0.78 -15.17 -18.67
C LYS A 24 -0.48 -16.59 -18.25
N SER A 25 0.78 -16.86 -17.91
CA SER A 25 1.13 -18.09 -17.23
C SER A 25 0.67 -18.07 -15.77
N MET A 26 0.40 -19.24 -15.20
CA MET A 26 0.05 -19.39 -13.79
C MET A 26 1.07 -18.76 -12.87
N SER A 27 2.37 -18.95 -13.17
CA SER A 27 3.46 -18.42 -12.36
C SER A 27 3.54 -16.89 -12.44
N ALA A 28 3.33 -16.30 -13.62
CA ALA A 28 3.31 -14.84 -13.77
C ALA A 28 2.15 -14.22 -12.98
N LEU A 29 0.94 -14.74 -13.14
CA LEU A 29 -0.22 -14.26 -12.40
C LEU A 29 -0.06 -14.44 -10.89
N THR A 30 0.51 -15.57 -10.45
CA THR A 30 0.80 -15.81 -9.03
C THR A 30 1.80 -14.81 -8.48
N ALA A 31 2.86 -14.49 -9.23
CA ALA A 31 3.87 -13.54 -8.81
C ALA A 31 3.30 -12.12 -8.71
N GLU A 32 2.48 -11.71 -9.68
CA GLU A 32 1.77 -10.42 -9.66
C GLU A 32 0.83 -10.32 -8.44
N ALA A 33 0.02 -11.35 -8.21
CA ALA A 33 -0.90 -11.38 -7.08
C ALA A 33 -0.15 -11.30 -5.73
N LEU A 34 0.98 -12.00 -5.61
CA LEU A 34 1.80 -11.99 -4.40
C LEU A 34 2.46 -10.62 -4.16
N ASP A 35 3.03 -9.99 -5.20
CA ASP A 35 3.60 -8.64 -5.09
C ASP A 35 2.53 -7.63 -4.67
N PHE A 36 1.36 -7.66 -5.31
CA PHE A 36 0.24 -6.80 -4.97
C PHE A 36 -0.19 -6.99 -3.50
N TYR A 37 -0.40 -8.23 -3.07
CA TYR A 37 -0.79 -8.53 -1.70
C TYR A 37 0.22 -8.01 -0.67
N LEU A 38 1.52 -8.24 -0.90
CA LEU A 38 2.58 -7.81 0.03
C LEU A 38 2.69 -6.28 0.11
N ARG A 39 2.60 -5.58 -1.04
CA ARG A 39 2.60 -4.11 -1.09
C ARG A 39 1.42 -3.53 -0.36
N GLU A 40 0.23 -4.06 -0.61
CA GLU A 40 -1.00 -3.56 0.01
C GLU A 40 -1.01 -3.84 1.53
N ARG A 41 -0.53 -5.02 1.95
CA ARG A 41 -0.35 -5.33 3.38
C ARG A 41 0.61 -4.36 4.06
N ARG A 42 1.74 -4.04 3.42
CA ARG A 42 2.71 -3.05 3.95
C ARG A 42 2.09 -1.66 4.02
N ARG A 43 1.38 -1.23 2.99
CA ARG A 43 0.70 0.07 2.94
C ARG A 43 -0.31 0.21 4.08
N ARG A 44 -1.16 -0.81 4.30
CA ARG A 44 -2.14 -0.81 5.39
C ARG A 44 -1.48 -0.74 6.77
N ALA A 45 -0.43 -1.52 7.00
CA ALA A 45 0.31 -1.49 8.26
C ALA A 45 0.92 -0.10 8.54
N LEU A 46 1.43 0.58 7.51
CA LEU A 46 1.92 1.96 7.64
C LEU A 46 0.78 2.95 7.89
N GLY A 47 -0.34 2.82 7.18
CA GLY A 47 -1.51 3.66 7.39
C GLY A 47 -2.01 3.58 8.83
N LEU A 48 -2.08 2.38 9.41
CA LEU A 48 -2.44 2.19 10.82
C LEU A 48 -1.45 2.87 11.78
N LYS A 49 -0.14 2.81 11.50
CA LYS A 49 0.87 3.51 12.32
C LYS A 49 0.75 5.03 12.22
N VAL A 50 0.40 5.56 11.05
CA VAL A 50 0.12 7.00 10.87
C VAL A 50 -1.12 7.38 11.65
N LEU A 51 -2.21 6.61 11.54
CA LEU A 51 -3.44 6.83 12.31
C LEU A 51 -3.20 6.76 13.81
N GLU A 52 -2.36 5.84 14.29
CA GLU A 52 -2.02 5.75 15.71
C GLU A 52 -1.28 7.01 16.22
N ARG A 53 -0.54 7.68 15.33
CA ARG A 53 0.12 8.97 15.63
C ARG A 53 -0.82 10.16 15.46
N ALA A 54 -1.77 10.09 14.51
CA ALA A 54 -2.78 11.10 14.29
C ALA A 54 -3.74 11.14 15.49
N GLY A 55 -3.57 12.14 16.35
CA GLY A 55 -4.31 12.29 17.61
C GLY A 55 -3.44 12.14 18.86
N LYS A 56 -2.27 11.50 18.77
CA LYS A 56 -1.22 11.55 19.81
C LYS A 56 -0.18 12.64 19.56
N ALA A 57 -0.03 13.06 18.30
CA ALA A 57 0.85 14.15 17.93
C ALA A 57 0.30 15.47 18.50
N GLN A 58 1.07 16.11 19.38
CA GLN A 58 0.80 17.48 19.77
C GLN A 58 1.27 18.40 18.64
N VAL A 59 0.36 19.27 18.18
CA VAL A 59 0.71 20.34 17.25
C VAL A 59 1.58 21.34 18.02
N ASP A 60 2.70 21.74 17.41
CA ASP A 60 3.56 22.76 18.01
C ASP A 60 2.74 24.04 18.24
N PRO A 61 2.79 24.66 19.45
CA PRO A 61 2.05 25.89 19.72
C PRO A 61 2.35 27.02 18.72
N LYS A 62 3.54 27.04 18.11
CA LYS A 62 3.96 28.01 17.10
C LYS A 62 3.67 27.58 15.66
N ALA A 63 3.02 26.42 15.45
CA ALA A 63 2.72 25.92 14.11
C ALA A 63 1.90 26.93 13.28
N LEU A 64 0.99 27.68 13.93
CA LEU A 64 0.22 28.72 13.26
C LEU A 64 1.11 29.88 12.80
N GLU A 65 2.02 30.33 13.66
CA GLU A 65 2.94 31.44 13.38
C GLU A 65 3.87 31.07 12.21
N ALA A 66 4.42 29.85 12.20
CA ALA A 66 5.24 29.35 11.11
C ALA A 66 4.48 29.22 9.78
N LEU A 67 3.21 28.81 9.81
CA LEU A 67 2.36 28.74 8.61
C LEU A 67 2.05 30.14 8.06
N GLU A 68 1.81 31.12 8.94
CA GLU A 68 1.59 32.50 8.54
C GLU A 68 2.86 33.17 7.99
N GLU A 69 4.03 32.92 8.58
CA GLU A 69 5.31 33.40 8.05
C GLU A 69 5.57 32.86 6.64
N GLY A 70 5.41 31.55 6.43
CA GLY A 70 5.58 30.96 5.09
C GLY A 70 4.59 31.51 4.06
N ARG A 71 3.34 31.79 4.46
CA ARG A 71 2.35 32.42 3.58
C ARG A 71 2.75 33.85 3.20
N ARG A 72 3.29 34.63 4.15
CA ARG A 72 3.79 35.99 3.88
C ARG A 72 5.04 35.99 3.00
N GLU A 73 5.88 34.96 3.08
CA GLU A 73 7.03 34.80 2.17
C GLU A 73 6.61 34.48 0.74
N LEU A 74 5.57 33.66 0.55
CA LEU A 74 4.99 33.35 -0.77
C LEU A 74 4.22 34.53 -1.38
N ASP A 75 3.64 35.40 -0.54
CA ASP A 75 2.93 36.62 -0.96
C ASP A 75 3.86 37.85 -1.13
N ARG A 76 5.18 37.71 -0.94
CA ARG A 76 6.14 38.78 -1.26
C ARG A 76 6.39 38.82 -2.79
N PRO A 77 6.29 40.00 -3.44
CA PRO A 77 6.49 40.16 -4.88
C PRO A 77 7.94 39.93 -5.33
#